data_AF-A0A179DCW7-F1
#
_entry.id   AF-A0A179DCW7-F1
#
_cell.length_a   1.000
_cell.length_b   1.000
_cell.length_c   1.000
_cell.angle_alpha   90.00
_cell.angle_beta   90.00
_cell.angle_gamma   90.00
#
_symmetry.space_group_name_H-M   'P 1'
#
loop_
_entity.id
_entity.type
_entity.pdbx_description
1 polymer ?
#
loop_
_entity_poly.entity_id
_entity_poly.type
_entity_poly.pdbx_seq_one_letter_code
_entity_poly.pdbx_strand_id
1 'polypeptide(L)' 'MSKITLIGLFFFPLIVSVLAAKDIFENKDLSNNAKLIWIIVAIMIPLLGAIAYFFFGKKKQI' A
#
# COMPACT_ATOMS: atom_id res chain seq x y z
N MET A 1 21.53 4.69 4.84
CA MET A 1 20.66 3.50 4.60
C MET A 1 21.29 2.67 3.51
N SER A 2 21.34 1.35 3.68
CA SER A 2 21.81 0.47 2.59
C SER A 2 20.74 0.41 1.49
N LYS A 3 21.15 0.13 0.24
CA LYS A 3 20.21 -0.08 -0.87
C LYS A 3 19.19 -1.17 -0.55
N ILE A 4 19.63 -2.20 0.19
CA ILE A 4 18.80 -3.32 0.65
C ILE A 4 17.66 -2.83 1.55
N THR A 5 17.93 -1.89 2.47
CA THR A 5 16.88 -1.31 3.32
C THR A 5 15.81 -0.57 2.51
N LEU A 6 16.21 0.17 1.48
CA LEU A 6 15.27 0.91 0.61
C LEU A 6 14.43 -0.03 -0.25
N ILE A 7 15.05 -1.08 -0.80
CA ILE A 7 14.35 -2.13 -1.54
C ILE A 7 13.33 -2.83 -0.64
N GLY A 8 13.74 -3.23 0.57
CA GLY A 8 12.83 -3.85 1.54
C GLY A 8 11.64 -2.95 1.86
N LEU A 9 11.90 -1.67 2.14
CA LEU A 9 10.84 -0.69 2.44
C LEU A 9 9.84 -0.49 1.28
N PHE A 10 10.31 -0.58 0.03
CA PHE A 10 9.45 -0.42 -1.14
C PHE A 10 8.65 -1.68 -1.46
N PHE A 11 9.29 -2.86 -1.43
CA PHE A 11 8.65 -4.11 -1.86
C PHE A 11 7.83 -4.80 -0.77
N PHE A 12 8.19 -4.64 0.50
CA PHE A 12 7.45 -5.27 1.60
C PHE A 12 5.96 -4.90 1.61
N PRO A 13 5.57 -3.60 1.52
CA PRO A 13 4.16 -3.24 1.48
C PRO A 13 3.43 -3.83 0.26
N LEU A 14 4.09 -3.93 -0.89
CA LEU A 14 3.49 -4.51 -2.10
C LEU A 14 3.19 -6.01 -1.93
N ILE A 15 4.13 -6.76 -1.34
CA ILE A 15 3.94 -8.18 -1.05
C ILE A 15 2.75 -8.37 -0.10
N VAL A 16 2.70 -7.57 0.97
CA VAL A 16 1.59 -7.62 1.93
C VAL A 16 0.25 -7.25 1.27
N SER A 17 0.21 -6.24 0.40
CA SER A 17 -1.00 -5.87 -0.34
C SER A 17 -1.49 -6.99 -1.25
N VAL A 18 -0.60 -7.75 -1.91
CA VAL A 18 -0.98 -8.89 -2.75
C VAL A 18 -1.56 -10.02 -1.91
N LEU A 19 -0.94 -10.34 -0.76
CA LEU A 19 -1.46 -11.36 0.16
C LEU A 19 -2.82 -10.96 0.72
N ALA A 20 -2.98 -9.70 1.11
CA ALA A 20 -4.26 -9.17 1.58
C ALA A 20 -5.33 -9.20 0.48
N ALA A 21 -4.99 -8.80 -0.75
CA ALA A 21 -5.94 -8.84 -1.87
C ALA A 21 -6.43 -10.26 -2.17
N LYS A 22 -5.53 -11.26 -2.08
CA LYS A 22 -5.90 -12.68 -2.19
C LYS A 22 -6.89 -13.08 -1.11
N ASP A 23 -6.58 -12.77 0.16
CA ASP A 23 -7.46 -13.09 1.30
C ASP A 23 -8.83 -12.43 1.16
N ILE A 24 -8.88 -11.14 0.80
CA ILE A 24 -10.12 -10.39 0.55
C ILE A 24 -10.94 -11.04 -0.57
N PHE A 25 -10.28 -11.47 -1.65
CA PHE A 25 -10.95 -12.11 -2.78
C PHE A 25 -11.55 -13.47 -2.39
N GLU A 26 -10.82 -14.27 -1.62
CA GLU A 26 -11.23 -15.61 -1.17
C GLU A 26 -12.24 -15.58 -0.02
N ASN A 27 -12.34 -14.46 0.70
CA ASN A 27 -13.27 -14.29 1.82
C ASN A 27 -14.73 -14.41 1.37
N LYS A 28 -15.46 -15.40 1.89
CA LYS A 28 -16.86 -15.68 1.51
C LYS A 28 -17.87 -14.82 2.25
N ASP A 29 -17.47 -14.21 3.36
CA ASP A 29 -18.33 -13.40 4.23
C ASP A 29 -18.40 -11.94 3.75
N LEU A 30 -17.49 -11.52 2.87
CA LEU A 30 -17.50 -10.19 2.27
C LEU A 30 -18.39 -10.13 1.02
N SER A 31 -19.28 -9.15 0.97
CA SER A 31 -19.97 -8.77 -0.27
C SER A 31 -18.97 -8.27 -1.32
N ASN A 32 -19.33 -8.38 -2.61
CA ASN A 32 -18.47 -7.91 -3.71
C ASN A 32 -18.08 -6.44 -3.58
N ASN A 33 -19.01 -5.58 -3.14
CA ASN A 33 -18.74 -4.17 -2.91
C ASN A 33 -17.74 -3.96 -1.77
N ALA A 34 -17.88 -4.72 -0.68
CA ALA A 34 -16.93 -4.67 0.44
C ALA A 34 -15.53 -5.14 0.01
N LYS A 35 -15.43 -6.19 -0.81
CA LYS A 35 -14.16 -6.66 -1.37
C LYS A 35 -13.46 -5.57 -2.19
N LEU A 36 -14.21 -4.89 -3.07
CA LEU A 36 -13.67 -3.80 -3.86
C LEU A 36 -13.11 -2.67 -2.98
N ILE A 37 -13.86 -2.26 -1.95
CA ILE A 37 -13.42 -1.23 -1.01
C ILE A 37 -12.13 -1.67 -0.31
N TRP A 38 -12.08 -2.90 0.21
CA TRP A 38 -10.91 -3.39 0.94
C TRP A 38 -9.68 -3.54 0.06
N ILE A 39 -9.83 -3.96 -1.20
CA ILE A 39 -8.71 -4.00 -2.15
C ILE A 39 -8.18 -2.59 -2.42
N ILE A 40 -9.05 -1.61 -2.62
CA ILE A 40 -8.64 -0.20 -2.81
C ILE A 40 -7.86 0.28 -1.58
N VAL A 41 -8.37 0.03 -0.37
CA VAL A 41 -7.69 0.41 0.88
C VAL A 41 -6.33 -0.27 0.99
N ALA A 42 -6.24 -1.58 0.76
CA ALA A 42 -5.00 -2.35 0.86
C ALA A 42 -3.89 -1.85 -0.09
N ILE A 43 -4.27 -1.27 -1.24
CA ILE A 43 -3.33 -0.67 -2.20
C ILE A 43 -3.05 0.79 -1.87
N MET A 44 -4.04 1.56 -1.42
CA MET A 44 -3.90 3.01 -1.16
C MET A 44 -3.09 3.32 0.09
N ILE A 45 -3.31 2.59 1.20
CA ILE A 45 -2.62 2.82 2.48
C ILE A 45 -1.09 2.89 2.35
N PRO A 46 -0.39 1.93 1.69
CA PRO A 46 1.05 2.02 1.54
C PRO A 46 1.52 3.20 0.66
N LEU A 47 0.66 3.71 -0.22
CA LEU A 47 0.95 4.88 -1.05
C LEU A 47 0.74 6.20 -0.30
N LEU A 48 -0.11 6.24 0.72
CA LEU A 48 -0.40 7.46 1.48
C LEU A 48 0.86 8.08 2.11
N GLY A 49 1.80 7.26 2.61
CA GLY A 49 3.05 7.76 3.17
C GLY A 49 3.92 8.47 2.11
N ALA A 50 3.99 7.90 0.90
CA ALA A 50 4.70 8.50 -0.21
C ALA A 50 4.03 9.79 -0.68
N ILE A 51 2.69 9.79 -0.81
CA ILE A 51 1.90 10.97 -1.14
C ILE A 51 2.15 12.05 -0.09
N ALA A 52 1.96 11.76 1.20
CA ALA A 52 2.20 12.70 2.29
C ALA A 52 3.62 13.29 2.25
N TYR A 53 4.65 12.47 1.98
CA TYR A 53 6.01 12.98 1.82
C TYR A 53 6.12 13.96 0.65
N PHE A 54 5.53 13.67 -0.52
CA PHE A 54 5.61 14.57 -1.66
C PHE A 54 4.89 15.91 -1.44
N PHE A 55 3.80 15.92 -0.67
CA PHE A 55 3.05 17.13 -0.37
C PHE A 55 3.64 17.94 0.79
N PHE A 56 4.08 17.29 1.87
CA PHE A 56 4.47 17.96 3.11
C PHE A 56 5.96 17.86 3.42
N GLY A 57 6.60 16.73 3.10
CA GLY A 57 7.99 16.43 3.46
C GLY A 57 9.02 16.90 2.44
N LYS A 58 8.65 16.93 1.15
CA LYS A 58 9.51 17.37 0.07
C LYS A 58 9.66 18.89 0.17
N LYS A 59 10.73 19.33 0.86
CA LYS A 59 11.17 20.72 0.79
C LYS A 59 11.39 21.08 -0.69
N LYS A 60 10.75 22.17 -1.13
CA LYS A 60 10.91 22.72 -2.47
C LYS A 60 12.36 23.20 -2.59
N GLN A 61 13.24 22.38 -3.15
CA GLN A 61 14.53 22.86 -3.63
C GLN A 61 14.22 23.68 -4.88
N ILE A 62 14.25 24.99 -4.73
CA ILE A 62 14.29 25.97 -5.83
C ILE A 62 15.72 25.95 -6.36
#